data_AF-A0A815TJ85-F1
#
_entry.id   AF-A0A815TJ85-F1
#
_cell.length_a   1.000
_cell.length_b   1.000
_cell.length_c   1.000
_cell.angle_alpha   90.00
_cell.angle_beta   90.00
_cell.angle_gamma   90.00
#
_symmetry.space_group_name_H-M   'P 1'
#
loop_
_entity.id
_entity.type
_entity.pdbx_description
1 polymer ?
#
loop_
_entity_poly.entity_id
_entity_poly.type
_entity_poly.pdbx_seq_one_letter_code
_entity_poly.pdbx_strand_id
1 'polypeptide(L)' 'LNLIQEPAPKFIQVVKNLRVCGHCHEFTKVIAKIEQCDIVVRDANRIHHFYPNGQCSCQDHF' A
#
# COMPACT_ATOMS: atom_id res chain seq x y z
N LEU A 1 2.55 -6.13 -29.84
CA LEU A 1 3.02 -5.20 -28.79
C LEU A 1 3.58 -6.06 -27.66
N ASN A 2 4.90 -6.22 -27.59
CA ASN A 2 5.51 -6.94 -26.48
C ASN A 2 5.60 -5.98 -25.30
N LEU A 3 4.75 -6.19 -24.30
CA LEU A 3 4.86 -5.52 -23.02
C LEU A 3 6.12 -6.04 -22.35
N ILE A 4 7.05 -5.13 -22.04
CA ILE A 4 8.18 -5.43 -21.17
C ILE A 4 7.56 -5.72 -19.80
N GLN A 5 7.58 -6.98 -19.37
CA GLN A 5 7.19 -7.34 -18.01
C GLN A 5 8.35 -6.99 -17.10
N GLU A 6 8.27 -5.85 -16.43
CA GLU A 6 9.16 -5.60 -15.30
C GLU A 6 8.79 -6.54 -14.14
N PRO A 7 9.77 -7.05 -13.37
CA PRO A 7 9.49 -7.89 -12.23
C PRO A 7 8.61 -7.13 -11.23
N ALA A 8 7.63 -7.83 -10.65
CA ALA A 8 6.75 -7.25 -9.64
C ALA A 8 7.59 -6.60 -8.52
N PRO A 9 7.23 -5.39 -8.08
CA PRO A 9 7.96 -4.71 -7.03
C PRO A 9 7.93 -5.55 -5.75
N LYS A 10 9.07 -5.69 -5.07
CA LYS A 10 9.10 -6.38 -3.77
C LYS A 10 8.59 -5.50 -2.63
N PHE A 11 8.73 -4.18 -2.77
CA PHE A 11 8.44 -3.21 -1.73
C PHE A 11 8.17 -1.82 -2.33
N ILE A 12 7.14 -1.13 -1.84
CA ILE A 12 6.78 0.24 -2.26
C ILE A 12 6.70 1.14 -1.03
N GLN A 13 7.28 2.34 -1.11
CA GLN A 13 7.16 3.36 -0.06
C GLN A 13 6.42 4.59 -0.58
N VAL A 14 5.41 5.04 0.18
CA VAL A 14 4.60 6.22 -0.13
C VAL A 14 4.65 7.18 1.06
N VAL A 15 4.81 8.48 0.79
CA VAL A 15 4.73 9.53 1.81
C VAL A 15 3.59 10.48 1.46
N LYS A 16 2.72 10.75 2.44
CA LYS A 16 1.62 11.71 2.32
C LYS A 16 1.67 12.71 3.46
N ASN A 17 1.44 13.99 3.14
CA ASN A 17 1.34 15.06 4.14
C ASN A 17 -0.04 15.10 4.83
N LEU A 18 -1.02 14.34 4.34
CA LEU A 18 -2.36 14.24 4.91
C LEU A 18 -2.60 12.82 5.43
N ARG A 19 -3.41 12.70 6.50
CA ARG A 19 -3.88 11.42 7.02
C ARG A 19 -4.48 10.57 5.89
N VAL A 20 -4.14 9.29 5.86
CA VAL A 20 -4.79 8.31 4.99
C VAL A 20 -6.29 8.25 5.35
N CYS A 21 -7.15 8.57 4.40
CA CYS A 21 -8.59 8.37 4.57
C CYS A 21 -8.98 6.91 4.29
N GLY A 22 -10.20 6.51 4.66
CA GLY A 22 -10.68 5.13 4.45
C GLY A 22 -10.62 4.67 2.98
N HIS A 23 -10.90 5.53 2.01
CA HIS A 23 -10.77 5.17 0.59
C HIS A 23 -9.32 4.96 0.16
N CYS A 24 -8.40 5.83 0.57
CA CYS A 24 -6.97 5.62 0.31
C CYS A 24 -6.48 4.34 0.99
N HIS A 25 -6.95 4.06 2.21
CA HIS A 25 -6.61 2.86 2.95
C HIS A 25 -7.02 1.60 2.20
N GLU A 26 -8.28 1.52 1.77
CA GLU A 26 -8.80 0.35 1.04
C GLU A 26 -8.16 0.20 -0.34
N PHE A 27 -7.92 1.32 -1.04
CA PHE A 27 -7.22 1.31 -2.32
C PHE A 27 -5.81 0.73 -2.19
N THR A 28 -5.05 1.12 -1.17
CA THR A 28 -3.69 0.60 -0.97
C THR A 28 -3.68 -0.89 -0.62
N LYS A 29 -4.67 -1.40 0.14
CA LYS A 29 -4.80 -2.85 0.36
C LYS A 29 -4.98 -3.62 -0.93
N VAL A 30 -5.82 -3.10 -1.84
CA VAL A 30 -6.07 -3.74 -3.14
C VAL A 30 -4.79 -3.78 -3.97
N ILE A 31 -4.01 -2.69 -4.00
CA ILE A 31 -2.72 -2.68 -4.70
C ILE A 31 -1.77 -3.71 -4.10
N ALA A 32 -1.61 -3.76 -2.77
CA ALA A 32 -0.73 -4.73 -2.13
C ALA A 32 -1.09 -6.19 -2.49
N LYS A 33 -2.39 -6.49 -2.60
CA LYS A 33 -2.90 -7.79 -3.07
C LYS A 33 -2.63 -8.07 -4.55
N ILE A 34 -2.80 -7.10 -5.43
CA ILE A 34 -2.63 -7.30 -6.88
C ILE A 34 -1.15 -7.44 -7.22
N GLU A 35 -0.32 -6.56 -6.68
CA GLU A 35 1.13 -6.53 -6.93
C GLU A 35 1.91 -7.56 -6.11
N GLN A 36 1.25 -8.22 -5.14
CA GLN A 36 1.87 -9.19 -4.23
C GLN A 36 3.12 -8.63 -3.54
N CYS A 37 3.04 -7.38 -3.08
CA CYS A 37 4.16 -6.65 -2.48
C CYS A 37 3.79 -5.97 -1.17
N ASP A 38 4.80 -5.72 -0.33
CA ASP A 38 4.63 -4.86 0.84
C ASP A 38 4.56 -3.38 0.43
N ILE A 39 3.59 -2.65 0.98
CA ILE A 39 3.48 -1.21 0.79
C ILE A 39 3.53 -0.53 2.14
N VAL A 40 4.47 0.39 2.32
CA VAL A 40 4.58 1.22 3.52
C VAL A 40 4.15 2.64 3.19
N VAL A 41 3.06 3.09 3.82
CA VAL A 41 2.55 4.44 3.68
C VAL A 41 2.80 5.20 4.97
N ARG A 42 3.66 6.22 4.92
CA ARG A 42 3.79 7.20 5.99
C ARG A 42 2.84 8.35 5.71
N ASP A 43 1.90 8.59 6.62
CA ASP A 43 1.01 9.74 6.57
C ASP A 43 1.35 10.76 7.68
N ALA A 44 0.51 11.79 7.84
CA ALA A 44 0.70 12.83 8.84
C ALA A 44 0.65 12.32 10.29
N ASN A 45 -0.02 11.20 10.54
CA ASN A 45 -0.35 10.69 11.86
C ASN A 45 0.48 9.46 12.24
N ARG A 46 0.71 8.55 11.28
CA ARG A 46 1.29 7.24 11.53
C ARG A 46 1.89 6.60 10.28
N ILE A 47 2.45 5.41 10.48
CA ILE A 47 2.91 4.53 9.40
C ILE A 47 1.92 3.38 9.27
N HIS A 48 1.48 3.14 8.06
CA HIS A 48 0.64 2.01 7.68
C HIS A 48 1.51 1.02 6.92
N HIS A 49 1.51 -0.25 7.32
CA HIS A 49 2.19 -1.32 6.60
C HIS A 49 1.13 -2.25 6.02
N PHE A 50 1.00 -2.23 4.70
CA PHE A 50 0.08 -3.06 3.94
C PHE A 50 0.82 -4.29 3.42
N TYR A 51 0.38 -5.47 3.84
CA TYR A 51 0.98 -6.74 3.47
C TYR A 51 0.34 -7.29 2.18
N PRO A 52 1.00 -8.24 1.45
CA PRO A 52 0.46 -8.85 0.24
C PRO A 52 -0.90 -9.55 0.39
N ASN A 53 -1.31 -9.88 1.61
CA ASN A 53 -2.64 -10.42 1.90
C ASN A 53 -3.73 -9.33 2.05
N GLY A 54 -3.37 -8.06 1.83
CA GLY A 54 -4.17 -6.84 1.96
C GLY A 54 -4.64 -6.53 3.38
N GLN A 55 -3.93 -7.00 4.39
CA GLN A 55 -4.07 -6.52 5.74
C GLN A 55 -3.18 -5.28 5.94
N CYS A 56 -3.64 -4.36 6.79
CA CYS A 56 -2.83 -3.24 7.24
C CYS A 56 -2.49 -3.39 8.72
N SER A 57 -1.27 -3.02 9.11
CA SER A 57 -0.82 -3.00 10.50
C SER A 57 -1.66 -2.12 11.42
N CYS A 58 -2.42 -1.15 10.89
CA CYS A 58 -3.30 -0.28 11.67
C CYS A 58 -4.67 -0.90 12.01
N GLN A 59 -4.94 -2.14 11.57
CA GLN A 59 -6.22 -2.85 11.83
C GLN A 59 -7.45 -2.04 11.39
N ASP A 60 -7.36 -1.35 10.25
CA ASP A 60 -8.42 -0.51 9.70
C ASP A 60 -8.80 0.72 10.52
N HIS A 61 -7.97 1.08 11.51
CA HIS A 61 -8.05 2.37 12.18
C HIS A 61 -7.29 3.44 11.37
N PHE A 62 -7.79 3.79 10.18
CA PHE A 62 -7.25 4.85 9.32
C PHE A 62 -7.19 6.20 10.05
#